data_AF-A0A962DJB5-F1
#
_entry.id   AF-A0A962DJB5-F1
#
_cell.length_a   1.000
_cell.length_b   1.000
_cell.length_c   1.000
_cell.angle_alpha   90.00
_cell.angle_beta   90.00
_cell.angle_gamma   90.00
#
_symmetry.space_group_name_H-M   'P 1'
#
loop_
_entity.id
_entity.type
_entity.pdbx_description
1 polymer ?
#
loop_
_entity_poly.entity_id
_entity_poly.type
_entity_poly.pdbx_seq_one_letter_code
_entity_poly.pdbx_strand_id
1 'polypeptide(L)'
;MKDYKVWVLALALFLVGGALFVYKWQGLGYPLLPDEQTRIWTVEATLKFDAGPAPVPAKVTLYVPALTPGFAILDENFVSRGFGFTTRYVTGGRQVQWAVRRVKGEQTLYYRATIYKDPLQAESDTTPPFPAPPRLREPENIALQQLLGQIQSQSADPASFTVELLKRLANPGTDQNVLLLLGSGTGVTARAATAITVLAAAQIPARLLRGVYLVDREQQARVLPWLEVHDGERWIYFDPATGAQGLPDNFLIWWRGSAPLYTRDGSGKTEVQFSVQRNEVDPVLVAERRANAWQSRIADFSMFSLPIQTQAVYGVLLMIPLGALLVVFLRNIVGVTTFGTFMPVLVALAFRETEVVAGVILFSLVVALGLLFRFFMEHLRLLLVPRLASVLIIVVLLMALISIVGHQLGLDMGLSVGLFPMVILTMTIERMSIVWEERGPTEAIQQGVGSLFVAALCFSVMDIGFFKHLFFVFPELLLWLLAITLLLGRYSGYRLFELVRFKSFADRAP
;
A
#
# COMPACT_ATOMS: atom_id res chain seq x y z
N MET A 1 17.86 22.66 37.70
CA MET A 1 16.39 22.64 37.48
C MET A 1 15.97 21.31 36.88
N LYS A 2 15.72 20.36 37.79
CA LYS A 2 15.00 19.08 37.69
C LYS A 2 15.13 18.23 36.41
N ASP A 3 15.97 17.21 36.51
CA ASP A 3 16.29 16.22 35.47
C ASP A 3 15.11 15.37 34.97
N TYR A 4 14.02 15.23 35.73
CA TYR A 4 12.87 14.42 35.27
C TYR A 4 12.16 14.98 34.03
N LYS A 5 12.23 16.30 33.76
CA LYS A 5 11.45 16.91 32.66
C LYS A 5 11.80 16.37 31.28
N VAL A 6 13.08 16.10 31.01
CA VAL A 6 13.51 15.55 29.71
C VAL A 6 13.15 14.08 29.58
N TRP A 7 13.23 13.31 30.68
CA TRP A 7 12.76 11.92 30.68
C TRP A 7 11.25 11.84 30.41
N VAL A 8 10.45 12.70 31.05
CA VAL A 8 9.01 12.79 30.82
C VAL A 8 8.71 13.20 29.37
N LEU A 9 9.42 14.20 28.84
CA LEU A 9 9.26 14.64 27.45
C LEU A 9 9.65 13.54 26.46
N ALA A 10 10.79 12.88 26.66
CA ALA A 10 11.25 11.78 25.82
C ALA A 10 10.28 10.60 25.85
N LEU A 11 9.75 10.26 27.02
CA LEU A 11 8.72 9.23 27.17
C LEU A 11 7.43 9.62 26.44
N ALA A 12 6.97 10.87 26.58
CA ALA A 12 5.78 11.35 25.88
C ALA A 12 5.95 11.30 24.35
N LEU A 13 7.09 11.74 23.82
CA LEU A 13 7.42 11.65 22.39
C LEU A 13 7.45 10.21 21.90
N PHE A 14 8.05 9.30 22.67
CA PHE A 14 8.12 7.89 22.34
C PHE A 14 6.74 7.23 22.31
N LEU A 15 5.89 7.52 23.32
CA LEU A 15 4.52 7.00 23.40
C LEU A 15 3.63 7.53 22.27
N VAL A 16 3.68 8.83 21.98
CA VAL A 16 2.88 9.44 20.90
C VAL A 16 3.31 8.90 19.54
N GLY A 17 4.62 8.86 19.26
CA GLY A 17 5.14 8.30 18.02
C GLY A 17 4.81 6.80 17.87
N GLY A 18 4.92 6.04 18.96
CA GLY A 18 4.61 4.61 18.98
C GLY A 18 3.13 4.32 18.78
N ALA A 19 2.23 5.10 19.39
CA ALA A 19 0.79 4.94 19.23
C ALA A 19 0.36 5.19 17.77
N LEU A 20 0.88 6.24 17.14
CA LEU A 20 0.60 6.54 15.73
C LEU A 20 1.14 5.45 14.80
N PHE A 21 2.37 4.99 15.04
CA PHE A 21 2.99 3.91 14.29
C PHE A 21 2.17 2.61 14.36
N VAL A 22 1.78 2.18 15.58
CA VAL A 22 0.97 0.98 15.77
C VAL A 22 -0.40 1.11 15.11
N TYR A 23 -1.03 2.29 15.18
CA TYR A 23 -2.30 2.53 14.51
C TYR A 23 -2.19 2.41 12.99
N LYS A 24 -1.15 2.96 12.36
CA LYS A 24 -0.92 2.79 10.91
C LYS A 24 -0.59 1.36 10.52
N TRP A 25 0.26 0.70 11.30
CA TRP A 25 0.70 -0.67 11.01
C TRP A 25 -0.43 -1.68 11.17
N GLN A 26 -1.10 -1.71 12.33
CA GLN A 26 -2.15 -2.71 12.62
C GLN A 26 -3.54 -2.29 12.16
N GLY A 27 -3.87 -0.99 12.27
CA GLY A 27 -5.20 -0.49 11.93
C GLY A 27 -5.39 -0.25 10.44
N LEU A 28 -4.43 0.41 9.78
CA LEU A 28 -4.52 0.73 8.35
C LEU A 28 -3.84 -0.32 7.46
N GLY A 29 -2.92 -1.12 8.01
CA GLY A 29 -2.24 -2.19 7.29
C GLY A 29 -1.05 -1.70 6.44
N TYR A 30 -0.38 -0.63 6.85
CA TYR A 30 0.85 -0.19 6.17
C TYR A 30 1.99 -1.21 6.40
N PRO A 31 2.74 -1.59 5.35
CA PRO A 31 3.81 -2.59 5.44
C PRO A 31 5.06 -2.03 6.13
N LEU A 32 5.72 -2.86 6.94
CA LEU A 32 7.01 -2.50 7.55
C LEU A 32 8.19 -2.68 6.59
N LEU A 33 8.05 -3.61 5.65
CA LEU A 33 9.08 -3.97 4.69
C LEU A 33 8.70 -3.46 3.30
N PRO A 34 9.66 -2.97 2.50
CA PRO A 34 9.40 -2.46 1.15
C PRO A 34 9.01 -3.54 0.13
N ASP A 35 9.32 -4.81 0.38
CA ASP A 35 9.10 -5.93 -0.55
C ASP A 35 7.93 -6.84 -0.14
N GLU A 36 7.09 -6.38 0.79
CA GLU A 36 5.86 -7.09 1.12
C GLU A 36 4.87 -6.88 -0.03
N GLN A 37 4.39 -7.93 -0.68
CA GLN A 37 3.46 -7.78 -1.82
C GLN A 37 2.05 -8.16 -1.41
N THR A 38 1.08 -7.28 -1.70
CA THR A 38 -0.33 -7.60 -1.48
C THR A 38 -0.94 -8.19 -2.73
N ARG A 39 -1.59 -9.35 -2.55
CA ARG A 39 -2.30 -10.04 -3.62
C ARG A 39 -3.59 -9.29 -3.93
N ILE A 40 -3.74 -8.91 -5.18
CA ILE A 40 -4.99 -8.35 -5.72
C ILE A 40 -5.50 -9.24 -6.85
N TRP A 41 -6.79 -9.15 -7.11
CA TRP A 41 -7.43 -9.82 -8.22
C TRP A 41 -8.12 -8.79 -9.09
N THR A 42 -7.82 -8.83 -10.39
CA THR A 42 -8.53 -8.08 -11.41
C THR A 42 -9.61 -9.00 -11.97
N VAL A 43 -10.87 -8.62 -11.75
CA VAL A 43 -12.03 -9.30 -12.32
C VAL A 43 -12.59 -8.43 -13.43
N GLU A 44 -12.63 -8.98 -14.65
CA GLU A 44 -13.14 -8.30 -15.83
C GLU A 44 -14.37 -9.02 -16.37
N ALA A 45 -15.48 -8.29 -16.50
CA ALA A 45 -16.66 -8.73 -17.21
C ALA A 45 -16.67 -8.10 -18.60
N THR A 46 -16.51 -8.92 -19.63
CA THR A 46 -16.57 -8.53 -21.03
C THR A 46 -17.93 -8.92 -21.60
N LEU A 47 -18.69 -7.93 -22.05
CA LEU A 47 -19.97 -8.14 -22.71
C LEU A 47 -19.85 -7.83 -24.20
N LYS A 48 -20.01 -8.87 -25.02
CA LYS A 48 -19.98 -8.81 -26.49
C LYS A 48 -21.37 -8.94 -27.05
N PHE A 49 -21.73 -8.06 -27.98
CA PHE A 49 -23.03 -8.14 -28.63
C PHE A 49 -22.99 -7.56 -30.03
N ASP A 50 -23.84 -8.10 -30.91
CA ASP A 50 -24.02 -7.56 -32.25
C ASP A 50 -25.26 -6.64 -32.29
N ALA A 51 -25.08 -5.43 -32.81
CA ALA A 51 -26.14 -4.46 -33.06
C ALA A 51 -26.80 -4.62 -34.45
N GLY A 52 -26.26 -5.50 -35.29
CA GLY A 52 -26.70 -5.72 -36.66
C GLY A 52 -26.23 -4.61 -37.62
N PRO A 53 -26.66 -4.69 -38.89
CA PRO A 53 -26.19 -3.79 -39.95
C PRO A 53 -26.85 -2.39 -39.94
N ALA A 54 -28.06 -2.27 -39.37
CA ALA A 54 -28.79 -1.01 -39.28
C ALA A 54 -28.43 -0.25 -37.99
N PRO A 55 -28.28 1.09 -38.03
CA PRO A 55 -27.95 1.85 -36.83
C PRO A 55 -29.17 1.94 -35.93
N VAL A 56 -29.14 1.22 -34.81
CA VAL A 56 -30.22 1.21 -33.82
C VAL A 56 -29.73 1.80 -32.50
N PRO A 57 -30.64 2.38 -31.68
CA PRO A 57 -30.32 2.67 -30.29
C PRO A 57 -30.11 1.36 -29.53
N ALA A 58 -29.09 1.31 -28.69
CA ALA A 58 -28.79 0.15 -27.88
C ALA A 58 -28.67 0.55 -26.41
N LYS A 59 -29.28 -0.25 -25.55
CA LYS A 59 -29.24 -0.09 -24.10
C LYS A 59 -28.93 -1.44 -23.48
N VAL A 60 -27.85 -1.50 -22.71
CA VAL A 60 -27.41 -2.72 -22.06
C VAL A 60 -27.16 -2.44 -20.59
N THR A 61 -27.68 -3.32 -19.74
CA THR A 61 -27.53 -3.25 -18.30
C THR A 61 -26.76 -4.48 -17.83
N LEU A 62 -25.76 -4.28 -16.98
CA LEU A 62 -25.00 -5.33 -16.32
C LEU A 62 -25.06 -5.11 -14.81
N TYR A 63 -25.32 -6.17 -14.06
CA TYR A 63 -25.23 -6.14 -12.61
C TYR A 63 -23.77 -6.28 -12.18
N VAL A 64 -23.35 -5.42 -11.25
CA VAL A 64 -21.97 -5.28 -10.77
C VAL A 64 -21.93 -5.44 -9.24
N PRO A 65 -20.78 -5.87 -8.67
CA PRO A 65 -20.65 -6.03 -7.24
C PRO A 65 -20.86 -4.70 -6.49
N ALA A 66 -21.37 -4.83 -5.26
CA ALA A 66 -21.61 -3.71 -4.35
C ALA A 66 -21.23 -4.09 -2.92
N LEU A 67 -21.76 -5.21 -2.42
CA LEU A 67 -21.45 -5.77 -1.10
C LEU A 67 -20.58 -7.02 -1.28
N THR A 68 -19.31 -6.92 -0.97
CA THR A 68 -18.32 -7.99 -1.14
C THR A 68 -17.70 -8.34 0.21
N PRO A 69 -18.35 -9.17 1.05
CA PRO A 69 -17.81 -9.52 2.36
C PRO A 69 -16.44 -10.19 2.21
N GLY A 70 -15.49 -9.75 3.04
CA GLY A 70 -14.09 -10.21 2.98
C GLY A 70 -13.24 -9.64 1.84
N PHE A 71 -13.80 -8.81 0.95
CA PHE A 71 -13.11 -8.27 -0.21
C PHE A 71 -13.47 -6.82 -0.49
N ALA A 72 -12.48 -5.94 -0.62
CA ALA A 72 -12.69 -4.54 -0.97
C ALA A 72 -12.33 -4.26 -2.43
N ILE A 73 -13.13 -3.40 -3.06
CA ILE A 73 -12.87 -2.94 -4.43
C ILE A 73 -11.91 -1.75 -4.36
N LEU A 74 -10.71 -1.91 -4.91
CA LEU A 74 -9.64 -0.91 -4.97
C LEU A 74 -9.93 0.16 -6.04
N ASP A 75 -10.36 -0.30 -7.22
CA ASP A 75 -10.59 0.55 -8.39
C ASP A 75 -11.62 -0.09 -9.33
N GLU A 76 -12.37 0.76 -10.04
CA GLU A 76 -13.44 0.36 -10.95
C GLU A 76 -13.35 1.14 -12.25
N ASN A 77 -13.20 0.43 -13.36
CA ASN A 77 -13.09 1.02 -14.69
C ASN A 77 -14.19 0.50 -15.62
N PHE A 78 -14.87 1.44 -16.27
CA PHE A 78 -15.90 1.19 -17.29
C PHE A 78 -15.34 1.60 -18.65
N VAL A 79 -15.00 0.64 -19.51
CA VAL A 79 -14.45 0.92 -20.84
C VAL A 79 -15.53 0.64 -21.88
N SER A 80 -16.03 1.71 -22.50
CA SER A 80 -17.06 1.64 -23.54
C SER A 80 -16.83 2.67 -24.64
N ARG A 81 -16.66 2.24 -25.88
CA ARG A 81 -16.39 3.13 -27.02
C ARG A 81 -17.68 3.80 -27.51
N GLY A 82 -17.86 5.09 -27.20
CA GLY A 82 -18.99 5.89 -27.70
C GLY A 82 -20.33 5.65 -26.98
N PHE A 83 -20.35 4.86 -25.91
CA PHE A 83 -21.51 4.71 -25.03
C PHE A 83 -21.40 5.67 -23.85
N GLY A 84 -22.53 6.27 -23.45
CA GLY A 84 -22.65 6.87 -22.12
C GLY A 84 -22.97 5.77 -21.10
N PHE A 85 -22.46 5.88 -19.88
CA PHE A 85 -22.77 4.95 -18.79
C PHE A 85 -23.35 5.67 -17.58
N THR A 86 -24.22 4.96 -16.85
CA THR A 86 -24.78 5.42 -15.57
C THR A 86 -24.82 4.24 -14.60
N THR A 87 -24.50 4.49 -13.33
CA THR A 87 -24.60 3.49 -12.26
C THR A 87 -25.82 3.78 -11.39
N ARG A 88 -26.53 2.73 -10.96
CA ARG A 88 -27.71 2.84 -10.09
C ARG A 88 -27.73 1.71 -9.06
N TYR A 89 -28.09 2.03 -7.83
CA TYR A 89 -28.38 1.03 -6.80
C TYR A 89 -29.75 0.39 -7.03
N VAL A 90 -29.81 -0.92 -6.84
CA VAL A 90 -30.99 -1.78 -7.04
C VAL A 90 -31.07 -2.79 -5.91
N THR A 91 -32.24 -3.38 -5.70
CA THR A 91 -32.43 -4.46 -4.72
C THR A 91 -31.48 -5.62 -5.05
N GLY A 92 -30.50 -5.87 -4.17
CA GLY A 92 -29.46 -6.90 -4.36
C GLY A 92 -28.07 -6.37 -4.80
N GLY A 93 -27.92 -5.06 -5.06
CA GLY A 93 -26.60 -4.46 -5.28
C GLY A 93 -26.63 -3.23 -6.19
N ARG A 94 -25.77 -3.22 -7.21
CA ARG A 94 -25.63 -2.10 -8.15
C ARG A 94 -25.68 -2.61 -9.58
N GLN A 95 -26.17 -1.78 -10.48
CA GLN A 95 -26.16 -2.04 -11.92
C GLN A 95 -25.52 -0.88 -12.65
N VAL A 96 -24.81 -1.19 -13.73
CA VAL A 96 -24.33 -0.23 -14.71
C VAL A 96 -25.15 -0.36 -15.99
N GLN A 97 -25.51 0.78 -16.55
CA GLN A 97 -26.30 0.87 -17.77
C GLN A 97 -25.54 1.67 -18.81
N TRP A 98 -25.19 1.03 -19.91
CA TRP A 98 -24.62 1.65 -21.09
C TRP A 98 -25.70 1.95 -22.11
N ALA A 99 -25.69 3.17 -22.66
CA ALA A 99 -26.64 3.62 -23.65
C ALA A 99 -25.96 4.38 -24.78
N VAL A 100 -26.39 4.12 -26.01
CA VAL A 100 -25.95 4.84 -27.22
C VAL A 100 -27.12 5.00 -28.19
N ARG A 101 -27.18 6.14 -28.88
CA ARG A 101 -28.27 6.45 -29.82
C ARG A 101 -28.17 5.71 -31.15
N ARG A 102 -26.95 5.45 -31.63
CA ARG A 102 -26.70 4.80 -32.92
C ARG A 102 -25.45 3.94 -32.81
N VAL A 103 -25.61 2.65 -33.01
CA VAL A 103 -24.50 1.71 -33.04
C VAL A 103 -24.75 0.63 -34.10
N LYS A 104 -23.67 0.13 -34.69
CA LYS A 104 -23.69 -0.86 -35.78
C LYS A 104 -22.61 -1.92 -35.56
N GLY A 105 -22.87 -3.13 -36.03
CA GLY A 105 -21.94 -4.25 -35.95
C GLY A 105 -21.61 -4.69 -34.53
N GLU A 106 -20.50 -5.38 -34.38
CA GLU A 106 -20.05 -5.95 -33.11
C GLU A 106 -19.57 -4.88 -32.15
N GLN A 107 -20.06 -4.96 -30.92
CA GLN A 107 -19.74 -4.06 -29.82
C GLN A 107 -19.22 -4.86 -28.64
N THR A 108 -18.21 -4.31 -27.98
CA THR A 108 -17.66 -4.90 -26.76
C THR A 108 -17.61 -3.83 -25.67
N LEU A 109 -18.18 -4.17 -24.52
CA LEU A 109 -18.18 -3.37 -23.30
C LEU A 109 -17.37 -4.09 -22.24
N TYR A 110 -16.53 -3.36 -21.51
CA TYR A 110 -15.72 -3.91 -20.43
C TYR A 110 -16.06 -3.24 -19.11
N TYR A 111 -16.23 -4.06 -18.08
CA TYR A 111 -16.23 -3.64 -16.70
C TYR A 111 -15.09 -4.36 -15.98
N ARG A 112 -14.16 -3.59 -15.43
CA ARG A 112 -12.99 -4.11 -14.71
C ARG A 112 -13.00 -3.61 -13.28
N ALA A 113 -12.96 -4.53 -12.33
CA ALA A 113 -12.83 -4.24 -10.92
C ALA A 113 -11.53 -4.85 -10.39
N THR A 114 -10.74 -4.04 -9.69
CA THR A 114 -9.55 -4.48 -8.97
C THR A 114 -9.90 -4.67 -7.51
N ILE A 115 -9.65 -5.85 -6.96
CA ILE A 115 -10.18 -6.28 -5.67
C ILE A 115 -9.04 -6.81 -4.81
N TYR A 116 -9.07 -6.54 -3.50
CA TYR A 116 -8.12 -7.06 -2.53
C TYR A 116 -8.86 -7.68 -1.35
N LYS A 117 -8.19 -8.57 -0.63
CA LYS A 117 -8.77 -9.21 0.56
C LYS A 117 -8.79 -8.19 1.71
N ASP A 118 -9.98 -7.92 2.25
CA ASP A 118 -10.16 -7.06 3.42
C ASP A 118 -10.97 -7.78 4.49
N PRO A 119 -10.33 -8.32 5.54
CA PRO A 119 -11.01 -9.02 6.62
C PRO A 119 -11.98 -8.13 7.42
N LEU A 120 -11.78 -6.81 7.41
CA LEU A 120 -12.60 -5.86 8.15
C LEU A 120 -13.91 -5.55 7.42
N GLN A 121 -14.04 -5.94 6.16
CA GLN A 121 -15.25 -5.72 5.39
C GLN A 121 -16.32 -6.74 5.78
N ALA A 122 -17.11 -6.35 6.79
CA ALA A 122 -18.26 -7.10 7.24
C ALA A 122 -19.43 -7.01 6.25
N GLU A 123 -20.28 -8.03 6.27
CA GLU A 123 -21.57 -7.98 5.59
C GLU A 123 -22.50 -7.04 6.35
N SER A 124 -22.71 -5.85 5.79
CA SER A 124 -23.68 -4.87 6.29
C SER A 124 -24.90 -4.91 5.38
N ASP A 125 -25.75 -5.91 5.58
CA ASP A 125 -27.02 -6.02 4.90
C ASP A 125 -28.16 -5.99 5.93
N THR A 126 -29.32 -5.47 5.51
CA THR A 126 -30.50 -5.38 6.35
C THR A 126 -31.13 -6.74 6.58
N THR A 127 -31.76 -6.93 7.74
CA THR A 127 -32.61 -8.08 8.02
C THR A 127 -33.76 -8.14 7.00
N PRO A 128 -33.84 -9.19 6.17
CA PRO A 128 -34.87 -9.28 5.14
C PRO A 128 -36.25 -9.54 5.78
N PRO A 129 -37.34 -9.03 5.17
CA PRO A 129 -38.69 -9.43 5.57
C PRO A 129 -38.92 -10.92 5.26
N PHE A 130 -39.88 -11.53 5.97
CA PHE A 130 -40.30 -12.89 5.68
C PHE A 130 -40.81 -13.02 4.23
N PRO A 131 -40.40 -14.09 3.51
CA PRO A 131 -40.79 -14.28 2.13
C PRO A 131 -42.28 -14.61 2.01
N ALA A 132 -42.91 -14.14 0.94
CA ALA A 132 -44.29 -14.53 0.63
C ALA A 132 -44.33 -16.03 0.25
N PRO A 133 -45.36 -16.78 0.69
CA PRO A 133 -45.52 -18.18 0.31
C PRO A 133 -45.59 -18.34 -1.21
N PRO A 134 -44.90 -19.33 -1.79
CA PRO A 134 -44.89 -19.54 -3.23
C PRO A 134 -46.28 -19.97 -3.74
N ARG A 135 -46.66 -19.48 -4.92
CA ARG A 135 -47.87 -19.93 -5.61
C ARG A 135 -47.52 -21.05 -6.58
N LEU A 136 -47.78 -22.29 -6.17
CA LEU A 136 -47.52 -23.49 -6.97
C LEU A 136 -48.83 -24.12 -7.47
N ARG A 137 -48.73 -24.99 -8.48
CA ARG A 137 -49.90 -25.79 -8.92
C ARG A 137 -50.25 -26.82 -7.84
N GLU A 138 -51.50 -27.28 -7.82
CA GLU A 138 -51.99 -28.24 -6.80
C GLU A 138 -51.05 -29.46 -6.59
N PRO A 139 -50.57 -30.18 -7.64
CA PRO A 139 -49.67 -31.32 -7.42
C PRO A 139 -48.33 -30.92 -6.79
N GLU A 140 -47.78 -29.78 -7.21
CA GLU A 140 -46.51 -29.22 -6.72
C GLU A 140 -46.66 -28.75 -5.26
N ASN A 141 -47.83 -28.20 -4.91
CA ASN A 141 -48.13 -27.74 -3.56
C ASN A 141 -48.23 -28.91 -2.57
N ILE A 142 -48.87 -30.02 -2.97
CA ILE A 142 -48.95 -31.24 -2.14
C ILE A 142 -47.55 -31.83 -1.92
N ALA A 143 -46.73 -31.93 -2.98
CA ALA A 143 -45.36 -32.41 -2.89
C ALA A 143 -44.49 -31.51 -1.98
N LEU A 144 -44.66 -30.19 -2.11
CA LEU A 144 -44.00 -29.21 -1.25
C LEU A 144 -44.38 -29.40 0.23
N GLN A 145 -45.66 -29.50 0.56
CA GLN A 145 -46.11 -29.67 1.95
C GLN A 145 -45.59 -30.97 2.58
N GLN A 146 -45.58 -32.08 1.82
CA GLN A 146 -45.00 -33.34 2.28
C GLN A 146 -43.49 -33.23 2.52
N LEU A 147 -42.76 -32.61 1.58
CA LEU A 147 -41.32 -32.39 1.71
C LEU A 147 -41.00 -31.50 2.92
N LEU A 148 -41.77 -30.42 3.12
CA LEU A 148 -41.64 -29.52 4.26
C LEU A 148 -41.80 -30.26 5.59
N GLY A 149 -42.86 -31.06 5.74
CA GLY A 149 -43.11 -31.82 6.98
C GLY A 149 -41.98 -32.79 7.31
N GLN A 150 -41.42 -33.45 6.29
CA GLN A 150 -40.29 -34.37 6.48
C GLN A 150 -39.01 -33.64 6.90
N ILE A 151 -38.67 -32.54 6.23
CA ILE A 151 -37.46 -31.77 6.55
C ILE A 151 -37.59 -31.11 7.92
N GLN A 152 -38.77 -30.54 8.26
CA GLN A 152 -39.03 -29.96 9.58
C GLN A 152 -38.88 -30.99 10.70
N SER A 153 -39.28 -32.25 10.48
CA SER A 153 -39.09 -33.31 11.49
C SER A 153 -37.63 -33.71 11.73
N GLN A 154 -36.73 -33.36 10.81
CA GLN A 154 -35.31 -33.74 10.80
C GLN A 154 -34.36 -32.54 10.95
N SER A 155 -34.90 -31.35 11.25
CA SER A 155 -34.13 -30.12 11.42
C SER A 155 -34.57 -29.35 12.65
N ALA A 156 -33.66 -28.57 13.23
CA ALA A 156 -33.89 -27.81 14.45
C ALA A 156 -33.84 -26.29 14.21
N ASP A 157 -33.17 -25.85 13.13
CA ASP A 157 -32.93 -24.45 12.81
C ASP A 157 -32.88 -24.23 11.27
N PRO A 158 -32.92 -22.97 10.79
CA PRO A 158 -32.86 -22.69 9.35
C PRO A 158 -31.61 -23.25 8.65
N ALA A 159 -30.49 -23.37 9.36
CA ALA A 159 -29.24 -23.90 8.81
C ALA A 159 -29.33 -25.41 8.55
N SER A 160 -29.72 -26.20 9.55
CA SER A 160 -29.94 -27.65 9.44
C SER A 160 -31.07 -27.97 8.47
N PHE A 161 -32.14 -27.17 8.45
CA PHE A 161 -33.21 -27.26 7.47
C PHE A 161 -32.66 -27.13 6.04
N THR A 162 -31.81 -26.13 5.81
CA THR A 162 -31.22 -25.87 4.48
C THR A 162 -30.28 -26.98 4.05
N VAL A 163 -29.43 -27.49 4.95
CA VAL A 163 -28.52 -28.61 4.64
C VAL A 163 -29.30 -29.86 4.25
N GLU A 164 -30.34 -30.20 5.00
CA GLU A 164 -31.16 -31.38 4.72
C GLU A 164 -31.94 -31.24 3.42
N LEU A 165 -32.49 -30.05 3.15
CA LEU A 165 -33.11 -29.71 1.87
C LEU A 165 -32.12 -29.89 0.70
N LEU A 166 -30.93 -29.31 0.79
CA LEU A 166 -29.94 -29.37 -0.28
C LEU A 166 -29.42 -30.79 -0.53
N LYS A 167 -29.25 -31.61 0.52
CA LYS A 167 -28.89 -33.03 0.37
C LYS A 167 -29.93 -33.82 -0.43
N ARG A 168 -31.21 -33.57 -0.17
CA ARG A 168 -32.32 -34.21 -0.90
C ARG A 168 -32.42 -33.70 -2.33
N LEU A 169 -32.26 -32.40 -2.57
CA LEU A 169 -32.22 -31.81 -3.91
C LEU A 169 -31.00 -32.26 -4.73
N ALA A 170 -29.88 -32.60 -4.09
CA ALA A 170 -28.70 -33.13 -4.75
C ALA A 170 -28.91 -34.58 -5.25
N ASN A 171 -29.77 -35.35 -4.56
CA ASN A 171 -30.11 -36.75 -4.87
C ASN A 171 -31.61 -36.90 -5.26
N PRO A 172 -32.03 -36.33 -6.42
CA PRO A 172 -33.45 -36.29 -6.78
C PRO A 172 -34.06 -37.68 -7.02
N GLY A 173 -33.25 -38.69 -7.34
CA GLY A 173 -33.74 -40.07 -7.57
C GLY A 173 -34.31 -40.76 -6.33
N THR A 174 -34.09 -40.22 -5.13
CA THR A 174 -34.52 -40.83 -3.88
C THR A 174 -35.92 -40.36 -3.43
N ASP A 175 -36.42 -39.24 -3.96
CA ASP A 175 -37.68 -38.63 -3.54
C ASP A 175 -38.51 -38.13 -4.74
N GLN A 176 -39.68 -38.74 -4.94
CA GLN A 176 -40.60 -38.38 -6.02
C GLN A 176 -41.15 -36.95 -5.89
N ASN A 177 -41.26 -36.42 -4.66
CA ASN A 177 -41.69 -35.05 -4.42
C ASN A 177 -40.63 -34.04 -4.89
N VAL A 178 -39.34 -34.38 -4.71
CA VAL A 178 -38.22 -33.56 -5.20
C VAL A 178 -38.18 -33.52 -6.72
N LEU A 179 -38.41 -34.66 -7.39
CA LEU A 179 -38.47 -34.72 -8.86
C LEU A 179 -39.59 -33.84 -9.44
N LEU A 180 -40.75 -33.85 -8.79
CA LEU A 180 -41.89 -33.03 -9.21
C LEU A 180 -41.57 -31.52 -9.09
N LEU A 181 -40.87 -31.11 -8.03
CA LEU A 181 -40.50 -29.71 -7.80
C LEU A 181 -39.34 -29.22 -8.69
N LEU A 182 -38.37 -30.07 -9.01
CA LEU A 182 -37.27 -29.74 -9.91
C LEU A 182 -37.70 -29.69 -11.39
N GLY A 183 -38.78 -30.41 -11.74
CA GLY A 183 -39.27 -30.52 -13.12
C GLY A 183 -38.19 -31.03 -14.07
N SER A 184 -37.98 -30.34 -15.19
CA SER A 184 -36.94 -30.66 -16.19
C SER A 184 -35.58 -30.01 -15.92
N GLY A 185 -35.46 -29.18 -14.87
CA GLY A 185 -34.26 -28.41 -14.57
C GLY A 185 -33.27 -29.18 -13.70
N THR A 186 -32.23 -29.77 -14.29
CA THR A 186 -31.21 -30.52 -13.53
C THR A 186 -29.97 -29.69 -13.13
N GLY A 187 -29.86 -28.45 -13.62
CA GLY A 187 -28.72 -27.58 -13.35
C GLY A 187 -28.67 -27.02 -11.93
N VAL A 188 -27.47 -26.66 -11.45
CA VAL A 188 -27.25 -26.12 -10.09
C VAL A 188 -28.11 -24.87 -9.82
N THR A 189 -28.29 -24.00 -10.81
CA THR A 189 -29.17 -22.82 -10.68
C THR A 189 -30.64 -23.19 -10.48
N ALA A 190 -31.12 -24.25 -11.13
CA ALA A 190 -32.50 -24.71 -10.97
C ALA A 190 -32.71 -25.35 -9.59
N ARG A 191 -31.71 -26.10 -9.09
CA ARG A 191 -31.70 -26.61 -7.71
C ARG A 191 -31.74 -25.47 -6.70
N ALA A 192 -30.89 -24.44 -6.87
CA ALA A 192 -30.88 -23.27 -5.99
C ALA A 192 -32.22 -22.52 -6.01
N ALA A 193 -32.83 -22.34 -7.19
CA ALA A 193 -34.16 -21.72 -7.32
C ALA A 193 -35.25 -22.54 -6.63
N THR A 194 -35.21 -23.87 -6.76
CA THR A 194 -36.15 -24.78 -6.09
C THR A 194 -35.97 -24.72 -4.58
N ALA A 195 -34.72 -24.69 -4.09
CA ALA A 195 -34.41 -24.53 -2.68
C ALA A 195 -35.00 -23.23 -2.11
N ILE A 196 -34.86 -22.10 -2.83
CA ILE A 196 -35.44 -20.81 -2.43
C ILE A 196 -36.97 -20.90 -2.35
N THR A 197 -37.63 -21.58 -3.30
CA THR A 197 -39.08 -21.78 -3.26
C THR A 197 -39.51 -22.57 -2.03
N VAL A 198 -38.80 -23.65 -1.68
CA VAL A 198 -39.11 -24.47 -0.50
C VAL A 198 -38.83 -23.69 0.80
N LEU A 199 -37.72 -22.96 0.87
CA LEU A 199 -37.39 -22.10 2.01
C LEU A 199 -38.41 -20.98 2.20
N ALA A 200 -38.90 -20.39 1.11
CA ALA A 200 -39.95 -19.37 1.17
C ALA A 200 -41.26 -19.93 1.77
N ALA A 201 -41.60 -21.17 1.44
CA ALA A 201 -42.76 -21.85 2.03
C ALA A 201 -42.58 -22.14 3.53
N ALA A 202 -41.35 -22.38 3.97
CA ALA A 202 -40.98 -22.48 5.39
C ALA A 202 -40.84 -21.12 6.09
N GLN A 203 -41.14 -20.00 5.42
CA GLN A 203 -40.93 -18.64 5.94
C GLN A 203 -39.46 -18.34 6.29
N ILE A 204 -38.51 -18.98 5.60
CA ILE A 204 -37.08 -18.72 5.76
C ILE A 204 -36.60 -17.80 4.63
N PRO A 205 -36.12 -16.57 4.91
CA PRO A 205 -35.62 -15.68 3.87
C PRO A 205 -34.38 -16.28 3.20
N ALA A 206 -34.45 -16.46 1.89
CA ALA A 206 -33.35 -17.00 1.09
C ALA A 206 -33.24 -16.27 -0.23
N ARG A 207 -32.00 -16.13 -0.74
CA ARG A 207 -31.73 -15.49 -2.02
C ARG A 207 -30.64 -16.21 -2.79
N LEU A 208 -30.75 -16.14 -4.12
CA LEU A 208 -29.73 -16.62 -5.02
C LEU A 208 -28.62 -15.58 -5.08
N LEU A 209 -27.38 -16.00 -4.90
CA LEU A 209 -26.22 -15.17 -5.23
C LEU A 209 -25.43 -15.82 -6.37
N ARG A 210 -24.68 -14.99 -7.07
CA ARG A 210 -23.78 -15.39 -8.15
C ARG A 210 -22.40 -14.89 -7.80
N GLY A 211 -21.41 -15.75 -7.91
CA GLY A 211 -20.03 -15.38 -7.63
C GLY A 211 -19.04 -16.07 -8.54
N VAL A 212 -17.79 -15.63 -8.42
CA VAL A 212 -16.68 -16.05 -9.27
C VAL A 212 -15.51 -16.40 -8.37
N TYR A 213 -14.82 -17.49 -8.67
CA TYR A 213 -13.58 -17.84 -7.98
C TYR A 213 -12.43 -16.92 -8.39
N LEU A 214 -11.73 -16.41 -7.39
CA LEU A 214 -10.52 -15.62 -7.51
C LEU A 214 -9.32 -16.56 -7.67
N VAL A 215 -8.91 -16.75 -8.92
CA VAL A 215 -7.79 -17.62 -9.32
C VAL A 215 -6.74 -16.83 -10.11
N ASP A 216 -5.55 -17.41 -10.29
CA ASP A 216 -4.40 -16.65 -10.78
C ASP A 216 -4.55 -16.16 -12.23
N ARG A 217 -5.03 -17.01 -13.15
CA ARG A 217 -5.20 -16.62 -14.56
C ARG A 217 -6.25 -17.49 -15.23
N GLU A 218 -7.49 -17.01 -15.23
CA GLU A 218 -8.63 -17.67 -15.86
C GLU A 218 -9.31 -16.71 -16.83
N GLN A 219 -9.30 -17.03 -18.13
CA GLN A 219 -9.91 -16.17 -19.15
C GLN A 219 -11.42 -16.39 -19.30
N GLN A 220 -11.94 -17.52 -18.81
CA GLN A 220 -13.36 -17.88 -18.88
C GLN A 220 -13.83 -18.38 -17.52
N ALA A 221 -13.73 -17.50 -16.52
CA ALA A 221 -14.15 -17.79 -15.17
C ALA A 221 -15.66 -18.07 -15.15
N ARG A 222 -16.03 -19.22 -14.59
CA ARG A 222 -17.44 -19.63 -14.49
C ARG A 222 -18.11 -18.87 -13.36
N VAL A 223 -19.25 -18.25 -13.66
CA VAL A 223 -20.11 -17.66 -12.62
C VAL A 223 -20.98 -18.76 -12.03
N LEU A 224 -20.77 -19.06 -10.76
CA LEU A 224 -21.48 -20.12 -10.06
C LEU A 224 -22.59 -19.55 -9.18
N PRO A 225 -23.75 -20.22 -9.11
CA PRO A 225 -24.79 -19.89 -8.16
C PRO A 225 -24.40 -20.36 -6.75
N TRP A 226 -24.69 -19.54 -5.75
CA TRP A 226 -24.67 -19.93 -4.34
C TRP A 226 -26.02 -19.59 -3.70
N LEU A 227 -26.30 -20.21 -2.57
CA LEU A 227 -27.49 -19.92 -1.78
C LEU A 227 -27.11 -19.13 -0.55
N GLU A 228 -27.90 -18.11 -0.23
CA GLU A 228 -27.75 -17.30 0.96
C GLU A 228 -29.06 -17.35 1.75
N VAL A 229 -28.99 -17.73 3.02
CA VAL A 229 -30.14 -17.98 3.90
C VAL A 229 -29.98 -17.17 5.18
N HIS A 230 -31.03 -16.50 5.61
CA HIS A 230 -31.01 -15.71 6.84
C HIS A 230 -31.54 -16.53 8.02
N ASP A 231 -30.74 -16.69 9.08
CA ASP A 231 -31.11 -17.48 10.27
C ASP A 231 -31.92 -16.69 11.32
N GLY A 232 -32.00 -15.36 11.16
CA GLY A 232 -32.63 -14.44 12.10
C GLY A 232 -31.64 -13.43 12.69
N GLU A 233 -30.36 -13.79 12.76
CA GLU A 233 -29.28 -12.93 13.23
C GLU A 233 -28.31 -12.53 12.11
N ARG A 234 -28.00 -13.46 11.20
CA ARG A 234 -27.02 -13.28 10.13
C ARG A 234 -27.37 -14.08 8.86
N TRP A 235 -26.70 -13.72 7.78
CA TRP A 235 -26.72 -14.50 6.54
C TRP A 235 -25.73 -15.67 6.61
N ILE A 236 -26.19 -16.82 6.16
CA ILE A 236 -25.41 -18.06 6.05
C ILE A 236 -25.38 -18.48 4.59
N TYR A 237 -24.21 -18.90 4.12
CA TYR A 237 -23.98 -19.31 2.74
C TYR A 237 -24.00 -20.82 2.60
N PHE A 238 -24.55 -21.31 1.49
CA PHE A 238 -24.60 -22.73 1.17
C PHE A 238 -24.32 -22.98 -0.31
N ASP A 239 -23.53 -24.00 -0.60
CA ASP A 239 -23.33 -24.51 -1.95
C ASP A 239 -24.56 -25.32 -2.40
N PRO A 240 -25.31 -24.91 -3.44
CA PRO A 240 -26.46 -25.64 -3.92
C PRO A 240 -26.10 -26.99 -4.59
N ALA A 241 -24.83 -27.19 -4.97
CA ALA A 241 -24.36 -28.43 -5.59
C ALA A 241 -24.02 -29.50 -4.56
N THR A 242 -23.34 -29.12 -3.47
CA THR A 242 -22.82 -30.06 -2.45
C THR A 242 -23.61 -30.03 -1.14
N GLY A 243 -24.36 -28.96 -0.87
CA GLY A 243 -24.99 -28.72 0.43
C GLY A 243 -24.02 -28.27 1.53
N ALA A 244 -22.75 -27.98 1.18
CA ALA A 244 -21.76 -27.51 2.12
C ALA A 244 -22.10 -26.10 2.62
N GLN A 245 -21.96 -25.89 3.93
CA GLN A 245 -22.13 -24.58 4.55
C GLN A 245 -20.84 -23.78 4.48
N GLY A 246 -20.95 -22.49 4.19
CA GLY A 246 -19.84 -21.54 4.15
C GLY A 246 -19.62 -20.92 2.77
N LEU A 247 -18.73 -19.95 2.73
CA LEU A 247 -18.23 -19.31 1.52
C LEU A 247 -16.73 -19.64 1.41
N PRO A 248 -16.23 -20.12 0.26
CA PRO A 248 -14.80 -20.33 0.09
C PRO A 248 -14.01 -19.02 0.20
N ASP A 249 -12.79 -19.08 0.77
CA ASP A 249 -11.92 -17.92 1.01
C ASP A 249 -11.53 -17.11 -0.22
N ASN A 250 -11.67 -17.70 -1.41
CA ASN A 250 -11.35 -17.11 -2.70
C ASN A 250 -12.60 -16.92 -3.57
N PHE A 251 -13.80 -16.92 -3.00
CA PHE A 251 -15.03 -16.75 -3.75
C PHE A 251 -15.56 -15.31 -3.63
N LEU A 252 -15.60 -14.60 -4.75
CA LEU A 252 -16.12 -13.23 -4.80
C LEU A 252 -17.62 -13.27 -5.13
N ILE A 253 -18.44 -12.70 -4.24
CA ILE A 253 -19.85 -12.45 -4.52
C ILE A 253 -19.98 -11.33 -5.56
N TRP A 254 -20.46 -11.66 -6.75
CA TRP A 254 -20.63 -10.72 -7.85
C TRP A 254 -21.98 -10.00 -7.83
N TRP A 255 -23.07 -10.76 -7.61
CA TRP A 255 -24.43 -10.23 -7.65
C TRP A 255 -25.36 -11.06 -6.77
N ARG A 256 -26.29 -10.40 -6.07
CA ARG A 256 -27.35 -11.07 -5.30
C ARG A 256 -28.68 -10.83 -6.01
N GLY A 257 -29.33 -11.91 -6.43
CA GLY A 257 -30.66 -11.86 -7.04
C GLY A 257 -30.89 -12.97 -8.06
N SER A 258 -32.16 -13.22 -8.34
CA SER A 258 -32.62 -14.18 -9.36
C SER A 258 -32.59 -13.61 -10.78
N ALA A 259 -32.44 -12.28 -10.93
CA ALA A 259 -32.33 -11.62 -12.23
C ALA A 259 -31.13 -12.16 -13.06
N PRO A 260 -31.24 -12.18 -14.40
CA PRO A 260 -30.10 -12.51 -15.26
C PRO A 260 -28.98 -11.48 -15.06
N LEU A 261 -27.71 -11.89 -15.19
CA LEU A 261 -26.55 -11.02 -14.97
C LEU A 261 -26.53 -9.78 -15.87
N TYR A 262 -27.18 -9.86 -17.03
CA TYR A 262 -27.33 -8.75 -17.95
C TYR A 262 -28.73 -8.70 -18.54
N THR A 263 -29.16 -7.51 -18.93
CA THR A 263 -30.36 -7.29 -19.74
C THR A 263 -30.03 -6.36 -20.89
N ARG A 264 -30.60 -6.62 -22.06
CA ARG A 264 -30.42 -5.79 -23.26
C ARG A 264 -31.76 -5.47 -23.88
N ASP A 265 -31.91 -4.21 -24.27
CA ASP A 265 -33.02 -3.78 -25.11
C ASP A 265 -32.64 -4.01 -26.58
N GLY A 266 -33.38 -4.89 -27.26
CA GLY A 266 -33.20 -5.23 -28.68
C GLY A 266 -32.94 -6.71 -28.97
N SER A 267 -33.09 -7.12 -30.23
CA SER A 267 -32.86 -8.48 -30.69
C SER A 267 -31.39 -8.72 -31.05
N GLY A 268 -30.76 -9.75 -30.49
CA GLY A 268 -29.40 -10.17 -30.84
C GLY A 268 -28.77 -11.06 -29.78
N LYS A 269 -27.86 -11.93 -30.18
CA LYS A 269 -27.07 -12.72 -29.22
C LYS A 269 -26.14 -11.79 -28.45
N THR A 270 -26.10 -11.98 -27.14
CA THR A 270 -25.21 -11.26 -26.24
C THR A 270 -24.49 -12.30 -25.41
N GLU A 271 -23.17 -12.19 -25.34
CA GLU A 271 -22.32 -13.09 -24.59
C GLU A 271 -21.60 -12.30 -23.49
N VAL A 272 -21.58 -12.85 -22.28
CA VAL A 272 -20.82 -12.31 -21.15
C VAL A 272 -19.73 -13.30 -20.79
N GLN A 273 -18.50 -12.83 -20.84
CA GLN A 273 -17.32 -13.56 -20.44
C GLN A 273 -16.70 -12.91 -19.22
N PHE A 274 -16.40 -13.71 -18.20
CA PHE A 274 -15.67 -13.26 -17.03
C PHE A 274 -14.21 -13.73 -17.13
N SER A 275 -13.30 -12.81 -16.85
CA SER A 275 -11.87 -13.10 -16.76
C SER A 275 -11.39 -12.70 -15.37
N VAL A 276 -10.56 -13.55 -14.76
CA VAL A 276 -9.96 -13.27 -13.46
C VAL A 276 -8.46 -13.43 -13.58
N GLN A 277 -7.73 -12.43 -13.10
CA GLN A 277 -6.29 -12.46 -13.04
C GLN A 277 -5.83 -11.98 -11.68
N ARG A 278 -4.96 -12.74 -11.03
CA ARG A 278 -4.24 -12.28 -9.85
C ARG A 278 -3.06 -11.43 -10.29
N ASN A 279 -2.92 -10.28 -9.65
CA ASN A 279 -1.78 -9.39 -9.79
C ASN A 279 -1.22 -9.10 -8.39
N GLU A 280 0.00 -8.61 -8.35
CA GLU A 280 0.66 -8.17 -7.11
C GLU A 280 0.90 -6.67 -7.24
N VAL A 281 0.53 -5.92 -6.20
CA VAL A 281 0.69 -4.47 -6.16
C VAL A 281 1.33 -4.06 -4.85
N ASP A 282 1.85 -2.85 -4.87
CA ASP A 282 2.42 -2.21 -3.70
C ASP A 282 1.37 -2.18 -2.56
N PRO A 283 1.62 -2.84 -1.41
CA PRO A 283 0.78 -2.78 -0.22
C PRO A 283 0.48 -1.35 0.25
N VAL A 284 1.38 -0.39 0.02
CA VAL A 284 1.18 1.01 0.38
C VAL A 284 -0.02 1.58 -0.36
N LEU A 285 -0.17 1.27 -1.65
CA LEU A 285 -1.31 1.72 -2.46
C LEU A 285 -2.63 1.15 -1.93
N VAL A 286 -2.63 -0.11 -1.52
CA VAL A 286 -3.81 -0.77 -0.93
C VAL A 286 -4.16 -0.14 0.42
N ALA A 287 -3.17 0.09 1.28
CA ALA A 287 -3.35 0.74 2.57
C ALA A 287 -3.86 2.18 2.44
N GLU A 288 -3.33 2.96 1.48
CA GLU A 288 -3.79 4.32 1.21
C GLU A 288 -5.25 4.34 0.76
N ARG A 289 -5.63 3.45 -0.18
CA ARG A 289 -7.02 3.34 -0.64
C ARG A 289 -7.97 2.90 0.48
N ARG A 290 -7.56 1.96 1.34
CA ARG A 290 -8.32 1.58 2.54
C ARG A 290 -8.50 2.78 3.46
N ALA A 291 -7.43 3.51 3.76
CA ALA A 291 -7.46 4.66 4.66
C ALA A 291 -8.37 5.80 4.14
N ASN A 292 -8.36 6.03 2.82
CA ASN A 292 -9.26 6.96 2.14
C ASN A 292 -10.72 6.50 2.18
N ALA A 293 -10.99 5.21 1.97
CA ALA A 293 -12.33 4.64 2.04
C ALA A 293 -12.94 4.76 3.45
N TRP A 294 -12.09 4.63 4.49
CA TRP A 294 -12.48 4.81 5.89
C TRP A 294 -12.55 6.28 6.31
N GLN A 295 -12.32 7.22 5.38
CA GLN A 295 -12.32 8.66 5.61
C GLN A 295 -11.45 9.07 6.82
N SER A 296 -10.35 8.33 7.01
CA SER A 296 -9.44 8.56 8.11
C SER A 296 -8.69 9.86 7.87
N ARG A 297 -8.85 10.84 8.76
CA ARG A 297 -8.12 12.12 8.68
C ARG A 297 -6.61 11.94 8.64
N ILE A 298 -6.09 10.80 9.10
CA ILE A 298 -4.65 10.47 9.06
C ILE A 298 -4.17 10.12 7.65
N ALA A 299 -5.06 9.62 6.77
CA ALA A 299 -4.76 9.32 5.37
C ALA A 299 -4.49 10.60 4.56
N ASP A 300 -5.25 11.66 4.83
CA ASP A 300 -5.08 12.98 4.20
C ASP A 300 -3.71 13.60 4.52
N PHE A 301 -3.13 13.27 5.69
CA PHE A 301 -1.79 13.70 6.12
C PHE A 301 -0.67 12.70 5.76
N SER A 302 -0.92 11.80 4.81
CA SER A 302 0.09 10.90 4.26
C SER A 302 1.04 11.63 3.31
N MET A 303 2.33 11.25 3.28
CA MET A 303 3.29 11.78 2.30
C MET A 303 3.03 11.27 0.88
N PHE A 304 2.31 10.16 0.74
CA PHE A 304 1.94 9.58 -0.55
C PHE A 304 0.92 10.42 -1.33
N SER A 305 0.20 11.33 -0.66
CA SER A 305 -0.72 12.27 -1.33
C SER A 305 0.02 13.42 -2.04
N LEU A 306 1.30 13.63 -1.73
CA LEU A 306 2.12 14.69 -2.33
C LEU A 306 2.49 14.33 -3.78
N PRO A 307 2.74 15.33 -4.66
CA PRO A 307 3.26 15.08 -6.00
C PRO A 307 4.58 14.30 -5.98
N ILE A 308 4.82 13.45 -7.00
CA ILE A 308 5.99 12.56 -7.08
C ILE A 308 7.31 13.32 -6.94
N GLN A 309 7.43 14.53 -7.53
CA GLN A 309 8.64 15.33 -7.38
C GLN A 309 8.88 15.76 -5.92
N THR A 310 7.82 16.12 -5.21
CA THR A 310 7.87 16.49 -3.80
C THR A 310 8.18 15.29 -2.91
N GLN A 311 7.64 14.11 -3.22
CA GLN A 311 7.94 12.86 -2.52
C GLN A 311 9.44 12.52 -2.56
N ALA A 312 10.08 12.65 -3.73
CA ALA A 312 11.51 12.38 -3.88
C ALA A 312 12.37 13.28 -2.96
N VAL A 313 12.00 14.56 -2.82
CA VAL A 313 12.68 15.50 -1.92
C VAL A 313 12.49 15.11 -0.45
N TYR A 314 11.25 14.78 -0.04
CA TYR A 314 10.99 14.36 1.34
C TYR A 314 11.63 13.01 1.69
N GLY A 315 11.72 12.07 0.74
CA GLY A 315 12.46 10.83 0.92
C GLY A 315 13.94 11.05 1.25
N VAL A 316 14.52 12.20 0.85
CA VAL A 316 15.87 12.62 1.27
C VAL A 316 15.83 13.29 2.63
N LEU A 317 14.94 14.27 2.79
CA LEU A 317 14.92 15.16 3.95
C LEU A 317 14.66 14.40 5.26
N LEU A 318 13.81 13.37 5.21
CA LEU A 318 13.48 12.55 6.39
C LEU A 318 14.63 11.64 6.84
N MET A 319 15.64 11.42 6.00
CA MET A 319 16.85 10.69 6.38
C MET A 319 17.84 11.56 7.16
N ILE A 320 17.79 12.89 6.99
CA ILE A 320 18.76 13.81 7.62
C ILE A 320 18.78 13.69 9.15
N PRO A 321 17.63 13.63 9.86
CA PRO A 321 17.61 13.42 11.31
C PRO A 321 18.25 12.10 11.76
N LEU A 322 18.16 11.04 10.94
CA LEU A 322 18.82 9.76 11.22
C LEU A 322 20.35 9.90 11.20
N GLY A 323 20.88 10.64 10.24
CA GLY A 323 22.30 11.00 10.22
C GLY A 323 22.71 11.85 11.41
N ALA A 324 21.90 12.85 11.77
CA ALA A 324 22.17 13.68 12.94
C ALA A 324 22.22 12.84 14.23
N LEU A 325 21.30 11.88 14.41
CA LEU A 325 21.34 10.94 15.53
C LEU A 325 22.65 10.12 15.52
N LEU A 326 23.06 9.62 14.36
CA LEU A 326 24.31 8.86 14.22
C LEU A 326 25.54 9.71 14.59
N VAL A 327 25.58 10.98 14.18
CA VAL A 327 26.66 11.90 14.57
C VAL A 327 26.65 12.15 16.08
N VAL A 328 25.49 12.40 16.68
CA VAL A 328 25.37 12.58 18.13
C VAL A 328 25.85 11.33 18.87
N PHE A 329 25.50 10.14 18.41
CA PHE A 329 25.95 8.88 18.97
C PHE A 329 27.49 8.73 18.88
N LEU A 330 28.06 8.91 17.69
CA LEU A 330 29.50 8.79 17.46
C LEU A 330 30.31 9.85 18.22
N ARG A 331 29.77 11.05 18.39
CA ARG A 331 30.45 12.12 19.10
C ARG A 331 30.34 11.98 20.63
N ASN A 332 29.16 11.66 21.16
CA ASN A 332 28.92 11.62 22.59
C ASN A 332 29.34 10.29 23.23
N ILE A 333 29.09 9.17 22.55
CA ILE A 333 29.36 7.84 23.11
C ILE A 333 30.72 7.32 22.65
N VAL A 334 31.00 7.38 21.34
CA VAL A 334 32.27 6.87 20.81
C VAL A 334 33.41 7.84 21.08
N GLY A 335 33.20 9.13 20.79
CA GLY A 335 34.18 10.20 20.99
C GLY A 335 34.93 10.62 19.73
N VAL A 336 34.35 10.42 18.55
CA VAL A 336 34.97 10.82 17.27
C VAL A 336 34.99 12.35 17.17
N THR A 337 36.16 12.92 16.85
CA THR A 337 36.34 14.36 16.61
C THR A 337 36.02 14.70 15.16
N THR A 338 35.05 15.57 14.95
CA THR A 338 34.61 16.02 13.61
C THR A 338 34.54 17.55 13.55
N PHE A 339 34.51 18.10 12.33
CA PHE A 339 34.21 19.50 12.08
C PHE A 339 32.75 19.77 12.40
N GLY A 340 32.51 20.38 13.56
CA GLY A 340 31.15 20.65 14.03
C GLY A 340 30.31 19.38 14.20
N THR A 341 29.01 19.56 14.47
CA THR A 341 28.03 18.46 14.57
C THR A 341 27.29 18.22 13.25
N PHE A 342 27.11 19.25 12.43
CA PHE A 342 26.30 19.18 11.22
C PHE A 342 27.11 18.91 9.95
N MET A 343 28.40 19.28 9.91
CA MET A 343 29.22 19.15 8.71
C MET A 343 29.26 17.71 8.17
N PRO A 344 29.47 16.65 8.99
CA PRO A 344 29.49 15.29 8.47
C PRO A 344 28.16 14.88 7.81
N VAL A 345 27.03 15.34 8.33
CA VAL A 345 25.70 15.08 7.76
C VAL A 345 25.54 15.78 6.41
N LEU A 346 26.02 17.03 6.30
CA LEU A 346 26.02 17.78 5.04
C LEU A 346 26.94 17.13 4.00
N VAL A 347 28.14 16.71 4.39
CA VAL A 347 29.07 16.00 3.51
C VAL A 347 28.47 14.66 3.06
N ALA A 348 27.79 13.93 3.94
CA ALA A 348 27.05 12.71 3.57
C ALA A 348 25.97 12.98 2.52
N LEU A 349 25.26 14.11 2.62
CA LEU A 349 24.29 14.53 1.62
C LEU A 349 24.94 14.81 0.26
N ALA A 350 26.16 15.35 0.25
CA ALA A 350 26.92 15.53 -1.00
C ALA A 350 27.34 14.19 -1.65
N PHE A 351 27.64 13.16 -0.84
CA PHE A 351 27.94 11.81 -1.35
C PHE A 351 26.74 11.12 -1.99
N ARG A 352 25.51 11.60 -1.75
CA ARG A 352 24.32 11.06 -2.40
C ARG A 352 24.28 11.31 -3.91
N GLU A 353 24.79 12.45 -4.36
CA GLU A 353 24.82 12.79 -5.78
C GLU A 353 26.06 12.23 -6.50
N THR A 354 27.12 11.91 -5.74
CA THR A 354 28.45 11.57 -6.25
C THR A 354 28.91 10.15 -5.93
N GLU A 355 28.05 9.37 -5.27
CA GLU A 355 28.38 8.10 -4.62
C GLU A 355 29.49 8.22 -3.56
N VAL A 356 29.63 7.22 -2.67
CA VAL A 356 30.62 7.31 -1.57
C VAL A 356 32.04 7.34 -2.09
N VAL A 357 32.40 6.44 -3.00
CA VAL A 357 33.80 6.25 -3.41
C VAL A 357 34.27 7.46 -4.22
N ALA A 358 33.54 7.79 -5.29
CA ALA A 358 33.87 8.96 -6.11
C ALA A 358 33.68 10.27 -5.31
N GLY A 359 32.65 10.37 -4.47
CA GLY A 359 32.45 11.49 -3.58
C GLY A 359 33.60 11.71 -2.60
N VAL A 360 34.13 10.67 -1.95
CA VAL A 360 35.28 10.76 -1.04
C VAL A 360 36.54 11.23 -1.76
N ILE A 361 36.81 10.70 -2.97
CA ILE A 361 37.97 11.09 -3.78
C ILE A 361 37.85 12.56 -4.20
N LEU A 362 36.69 12.93 -4.79
CA LEU A 362 36.42 14.29 -5.24
C LEU A 362 36.48 15.29 -4.09
N PHE A 363 35.84 14.96 -2.96
CA PHE A 363 35.83 15.80 -1.78
C PHE A 363 37.24 16.04 -1.24
N SER A 364 38.04 14.97 -1.11
CA SER A 364 39.41 15.06 -0.61
C SER A 364 40.29 15.89 -1.56
N LEU A 365 40.16 15.69 -2.87
CA LEU A 365 40.89 16.44 -3.90
C LEU A 365 40.55 17.94 -3.86
N VAL A 366 39.25 18.26 -3.87
CA VAL A 366 38.77 19.65 -3.88
C VAL A 366 39.12 20.37 -2.57
N VAL A 367 38.98 19.70 -1.42
CA VAL A 367 39.39 20.27 -0.13
C VAL A 367 40.90 20.51 -0.09
N ALA A 368 41.72 19.55 -0.55
CA ALA A 368 43.17 19.72 -0.57
C ALA A 368 43.62 20.89 -1.47
N LEU A 369 43.11 20.96 -2.70
CA LEU A 369 43.39 22.06 -3.62
C LEU A 369 42.86 23.39 -3.09
N GLY A 370 41.63 23.41 -2.56
CA GLY A 370 41.01 24.61 -2.00
C GLY A 370 41.77 25.17 -0.80
N LEU A 371 42.28 24.31 0.09
CA LEU A 371 43.14 24.72 1.19
C LEU A 371 44.47 25.29 0.69
N LEU A 372 45.09 24.68 -0.32
CA LEU A 372 46.32 25.19 -0.94
C LEU A 372 46.12 26.62 -1.46
N PHE A 373 45.05 26.85 -2.22
CA PHE A 373 44.68 28.18 -2.70
C PHE A 373 44.36 29.14 -1.55
N ARG A 374 43.72 28.67 -0.47
CA ARG A 374 43.45 29.51 0.69
C ARG A 374 44.73 29.97 1.38
N PHE A 375 45.69 29.08 1.62
CA PHE A 375 46.99 29.45 2.19
C PHE A 375 47.73 30.46 1.31
N PHE A 376 47.62 30.33 -0.02
CA PHE A 376 48.16 31.32 -0.94
C PHE A 376 47.49 32.70 -0.78
N MET A 377 46.15 32.74 -0.68
CA MET A 377 45.39 33.98 -0.51
C MET A 377 45.60 34.64 0.86
N GLU A 378 45.94 33.87 1.89
CA GLU A 378 46.24 34.42 3.22
C GLU A 378 47.42 35.40 3.18
N HIS A 379 48.41 35.16 2.30
CA HIS A 379 49.54 36.07 2.09
C HIS A 379 49.10 37.46 1.57
N LEU A 380 47.93 37.55 0.93
CA LEU A 380 47.39 38.79 0.39
C LEU A 380 46.67 39.66 1.44
N ARG A 381 46.58 39.21 2.71
CA ARG A 381 45.99 39.96 3.84
C ARG A 381 44.58 40.52 3.54
N LEU A 382 43.73 39.71 2.91
CA LEU A 382 42.37 40.09 2.55
C LEU A 382 41.44 40.17 3.78
N LEU A 383 40.47 41.08 3.72
CA LEU A 383 39.32 41.15 4.64
C LEU A 383 38.50 39.84 4.60
N LEU A 384 37.79 39.55 5.69
CA LEU A 384 37.05 38.28 5.87
C LEU A 384 35.97 38.03 4.79
N VAL A 385 35.24 39.06 4.38
CA VAL A 385 34.15 38.92 3.39
C VAL A 385 34.69 38.64 1.97
N PRO A 386 35.65 39.43 1.42
CA PRO A 386 36.31 39.09 0.15
C PRO A 386 36.99 37.72 0.14
N ARG A 387 37.51 37.28 1.29
CA ARG A 387 38.13 35.96 1.46
C ARG A 387 37.13 34.82 1.27
N LEU A 388 35.96 34.88 1.89
CA LEU A 388 34.91 33.88 1.71
C LEU A 388 34.44 33.80 0.25
N ALA A 389 34.28 34.96 -0.39
CA ALA A 389 33.90 35.03 -1.80
C ALA A 389 34.96 34.42 -2.73
N SER A 390 36.25 34.66 -2.48
CA SER A 390 37.32 34.09 -3.30
C SER A 390 37.40 32.57 -3.18
N VAL A 391 37.23 32.00 -1.96
CA VAL A 391 37.17 30.55 -1.76
C VAL A 391 36.02 29.93 -2.56
N LEU A 392 34.83 30.54 -2.53
CA LEU A 392 33.70 30.09 -3.34
C LEU A 392 34.01 30.10 -4.84
N ILE A 393 34.55 31.20 -5.37
CA ILE A 393 34.92 31.33 -6.79
C ILE A 393 35.94 30.25 -7.19
N ILE A 394 36.95 30.00 -6.35
CA ILE A 394 37.98 28.99 -6.62
C ILE A 394 37.38 27.59 -6.64
N VAL A 395 36.50 27.25 -5.69
CA VAL A 395 35.82 25.94 -5.68
C VAL A 395 34.93 25.76 -6.90
N VAL A 396 34.20 26.81 -7.32
CA VAL A 396 33.43 26.79 -8.57
C VAL A 396 34.32 26.48 -9.77
N LEU A 397 35.46 27.18 -9.89
CA LEU A 397 36.40 27.00 -10.99
C LEU A 397 37.05 25.61 -10.96
N LEU A 398 37.43 25.12 -9.79
CA LEU A 398 37.99 23.77 -9.61
C LEU A 398 36.97 22.71 -10.01
N MET A 399 35.72 22.83 -9.58
CA MET A 399 34.66 21.88 -9.97
C MET A 399 34.42 21.91 -11.48
N ALA A 400 34.33 23.09 -12.09
CA ALA A 400 34.17 23.22 -13.54
C ALA A 400 35.34 22.55 -14.30
N LEU A 401 36.58 22.78 -13.85
CA LEU A 401 37.77 22.16 -14.44
C LEU A 401 37.74 20.64 -14.29
N ILE A 402 37.47 20.13 -13.08
CA ILE A 402 37.40 18.69 -12.81
C ILE A 402 36.29 18.03 -13.62
N SER A 403 35.12 18.65 -13.76
CA SER A 403 34.02 18.12 -14.57
C SER A 403 34.37 18.07 -16.06
N ILE A 404 35.01 19.10 -16.61
CA ILE A 404 35.46 19.10 -18.02
C ILE A 404 36.51 18.02 -18.26
N VAL A 405 37.51 17.94 -17.37
CA VAL A 405 38.58 16.93 -17.47
C VAL A 405 38.01 15.51 -17.31
N GLY A 406 37.12 15.29 -16.34
CA GLY A 406 36.45 14.03 -16.11
C GLY A 406 35.65 13.58 -17.34
N HIS A 407 34.87 14.49 -17.93
CA HIS A 407 34.12 14.22 -19.15
C HIS A 407 35.05 13.83 -20.33
N GLN A 408 36.19 14.50 -20.50
CA GLN A 408 37.16 14.15 -21.55
C GLN A 408 37.85 12.79 -21.30
N LEU A 409 38.04 12.40 -20.04
CA LEU A 409 38.63 11.10 -19.68
C LEU A 409 37.64 9.93 -19.78
N GLY A 410 36.39 10.17 -20.20
CA GLY A 410 35.32 9.17 -20.20
C GLY A 410 34.94 8.72 -18.79
N LEU A 411 35.31 9.51 -17.78
CA LEU A 411 34.88 9.31 -16.40
C LEU A 411 33.53 9.99 -16.26
N ASP A 412 32.44 9.23 -16.38
CA ASP A 412 31.08 9.67 -15.99
C ASP A 412 30.94 9.82 -14.46
N MET A 413 32.05 10.04 -13.74
CA MET A 413 32.09 10.26 -12.31
C MET A 413 31.39 11.60 -12.00
N GLY A 414 30.15 11.54 -11.52
CA GLY A 414 29.50 12.64 -10.82
C GLY A 414 29.26 13.89 -11.68
N LEU A 415 28.90 13.74 -12.95
CA LEU A 415 28.61 14.88 -13.87
C LEU A 415 27.41 15.75 -13.43
N SER A 416 26.63 15.35 -12.41
CA SER A 416 25.65 16.20 -11.75
C SER A 416 26.21 16.82 -10.47
N VAL A 417 27.16 17.76 -10.62
CA VAL A 417 27.58 18.58 -9.46
C VAL A 417 26.49 19.59 -9.14
N GLY A 418 25.64 19.26 -8.16
CA GLY A 418 24.63 20.17 -7.65
C GLY A 418 25.22 21.38 -6.92
N LEU A 419 24.43 22.45 -6.79
CA LEU A 419 24.82 23.66 -6.02
C LEU A 419 25.09 23.33 -4.54
N PHE A 420 24.41 22.34 -3.98
CA PHE A 420 24.53 21.96 -2.56
C PHE A 420 25.93 21.44 -2.19
N PRO A 421 26.49 20.41 -2.86
CA PRO A 421 27.88 19.98 -2.64
C PRO A 421 28.91 21.10 -2.66
N MET A 422 28.76 22.06 -3.59
CA MET A 422 29.67 23.21 -3.72
C MET A 422 29.66 24.11 -2.47
N VAL A 423 28.49 24.44 -1.94
CA VAL A 423 28.35 25.22 -0.69
C VAL A 423 28.94 24.45 0.50
N ILE A 424 28.76 23.13 0.53
CA ILE A 424 29.28 22.28 1.62
C ILE A 424 30.80 22.22 1.58
N LEU A 425 31.40 22.08 0.39
CA LEU A 425 32.85 22.05 0.20
C LEU A 425 33.51 23.37 0.59
N THR A 426 32.95 24.49 0.15
CA THR A 426 33.46 25.83 0.50
C THR A 426 33.42 26.08 2.00
N MET A 427 32.30 25.76 2.65
CA MET A 427 32.18 25.82 4.11
C MET A 427 33.17 24.89 4.82
N THR A 428 33.44 23.70 4.26
CA THR A 428 34.40 22.76 4.84
C THR A 428 35.84 23.29 4.72
N ILE A 429 36.22 23.85 3.57
CA ILE A 429 37.53 24.49 3.37
C ILE A 429 37.71 25.67 4.33
N GLU A 430 36.67 26.50 4.48
CA GLU A 430 36.66 27.62 5.43
C GLU A 430 36.86 27.13 6.87
N ARG A 431 36.06 26.14 7.30
CA ARG A 431 36.17 25.63 8.66
C ARG A 431 37.51 24.94 8.92
N MET A 432 37.98 24.14 7.96
CA MET A 432 39.20 23.36 8.09
C MET A 432 40.42 24.25 8.19
N SER A 433 40.55 25.30 7.39
CA SER A 433 41.73 26.16 7.51
C SER A 433 41.67 27.17 8.66
N ILE A 434 40.50 27.53 9.19
CA ILE A 434 40.44 28.23 10.50
C ILE A 434 41.00 27.30 11.59
N VAL A 435 40.57 26.03 11.62
CA VAL A 435 41.10 25.06 12.60
C VAL A 435 42.59 24.81 12.39
N TRP A 436 43.05 24.78 11.14
CA TRP A 436 44.46 24.63 10.80
C TRP A 436 45.30 25.80 11.33
N GLU A 437 44.81 27.04 11.18
CA GLU A 437 45.46 28.26 11.68
C GLU A 437 45.41 28.35 13.22
N GLU A 438 44.25 28.06 13.84
CA GLU A 438 44.04 28.23 15.29
C GLU A 438 44.63 27.10 16.14
N ARG A 439 44.59 25.86 15.65
CA ARG A 439 44.90 24.65 16.42
C ARG A 439 45.98 23.76 15.79
N GLY A 440 46.46 24.15 14.62
CA GLY A 440 47.53 23.48 13.91
C GLY A 440 47.07 22.39 12.93
N PRO A 441 48.00 21.95 12.06
CA PRO A 441 47.72 21.02 10.96
C PRO A 441 47.25 19.65 11.44
N THR A 442 47.82 19.13 12.52
CA THR A 442 47.50 17.79 13.02
C THR A 442 46.05 17.68 13.48
N GLU A 443 45.55 18.67 14.22
CA GLU A 443 44.16 18.67 14.69
C GLU A 443 43.18 18.87 13.53
N ALA A 444 43.53 19.71 12.55
CA ALA A 444 42.72 19.91 11.34
C ALA A 444 42.59 18.64 10.49
N ILE A 445 43.70 17.93 10.24
CA ILE A 445 43.67 16.67 9.48
C ILE A 445 42.89 15.60 10.26
N GLN A 446 43.09 15.49 11.58
CA GLN A 446 42.37 14.52 12.42
C GLN A 446 40.86 14.76 12.40
N GLN A 447 40.42 16.02 12.53
CA GLN A 447 39.01 16.38 12.44
C GLN A 447 38.45 16.19 11.01
N GLY A 448 39.26 16.42 9.98
CA GLY A 448 38.88 16.21 8.58
C GLY A 448 38.65 14.73 8.25
N VAL A 449 39.60 13.87 8.59
CA VAL A 449 39.47 12.42 8.43
C VAL A 449 38.32 11.88 9.27
N GLY A 450 38.17 12.35 10.51
CA GLY A 450 37.02 12.02 11.35
C GLY A 450 35.69 12.42 10.71
N SER A 451 35.58 13.63 10.17
CA SER A 451 34.37 14.10 9.48
C SER A 451 34.04 13.28 8.25
N LEU A 452 35.05 12.92 7.47
CA LEU A 452 34.91 12.11 6.26
C LEU A 452 34.44 10.68 6.58
N PHE A 453 35.04 10.07 7.60
CA PHE A 453 34.63 8.75 8.10
C PHE A 453 33.18 8.75 8.59
N VAL A 454 32.82 9.74 9.42
CA VAL A 454 31.45 9.89 9.92
C VAL A 454 30.46 10.17 8.78
N ALA A 455 30.84 10.97 7.78
CA ALA A 455 30.02 11.25 6.61
C ALA A 455 29.77 10.00 5.77
N ALA A 456 30.80 9.18 5.52
CA ALA A 456 30.65 7.90 4.83
C ALA A 456 29.68 6.96 5.58
N LEU A 457 29.81 6.84 6.91
CA LEU A 457 28.91 6.03 7.71
C LEU A 457 27.46 6.56 7.69
N CYS A 458 27.29 7.89 7.81
CA CYS A 458 25.98 8.53 7.69
C CYS A 458 25.33 8.23 6.35
N PHE A 459 26.08 8.38 5.26
CA PHE A 459 25.59 8.05 3.93
C PHE A 459 25.18 6.57 3.86
N SER A 460 26.04 5.65 4.29
CA SER A 460 25.74 4.21 4.24
C SER A 460 24.45 3.86 4.99
N VAL A 461 24.19 4.47 6.16
CA VAL A 461 22.95 4.23 6.91
C VAL A 461 21.74 4.85 6.21
N MET A 462 21.86 6.08 5.69
CA MET A 462 20.77 6.76 4.98
C MET A 462 20.43 6.10 3.64
N ASP A 463 21.37 5.38 3.04
CA ASP A 463 21.18 4.77 1.73
C ASP A 463 20.42 3.43 1.77
N ILE A 464 20.33 2.81 2.96
CA ILE A 464 19.61 1.54 3.17
C ILE A 464 18.12 1.70 2.81
N GLY A 465 17.66 0.89 1.85
CA GLY A 465 16.27 0.92 1.36
C GLY A 465 15.22 0.72 2.46
N PHE A 466 15.52 -0.10 3.46
CA PHE A 466 14.66 -0.30 4.64
C PHE A 466 14.39 1.01 5.39
N PHE A 467 15.42 1.81 5.71
CA PHE A 467 15.21 3.08 6.42
C PHE A 467 14.47 4.10 5.57
N LYS A 468 14.79 4.19 4.27
CA LYS A 468 14.08 5.06 3.32
C LYS A 468 12.58 4.77 3.32
N HIS A 469 12.20 3.50 3.19
CA HIS A 469 10.81 3.06 3.26
C HIS A 469 10.18 3.39 4.62
N LEU A 470 10.84 2.98 5.70
CA LEU A 470 10.31 3.06 7.05
C LEU A 470 9.98 4.50 7.47
N PHE A 471 10.91 5.46 7.30
CA PHE A 471 10.64 6.85 7.68
C PHE A 471 9.74 7.60 6.68
N PHE A 472 9.64 7.14 5.44
CA PHE A 472 8.71 7.74 4.47
C PHE A 472 7.27 7.32 4.74
N VAL A 473 7.04 6.02 5.04
CA VAL A 473 5.72 5.50 5.42
C VAL A 473 5.32 5.94 6.83
N PHE A 474 6.28 5.93 7.77
CA PHE A 474 6.09 6.23 9.18
C PHE A 474 6.95 7.43 9.64
N PRO A 475 6.67 8.66 9.17
CA PRO A 475 7.42 9.85 9.59
C PRO A 475 7.30 10.16 11.08
N GLU A 476 6.30 9.63 11.78
CA GLU A 476 6.17 9.70 13.24
C GLU A 476 7.36 9.08 14.00
N LEU A 477 8.14 8.19 13.36
CA LEU A 477 9.38 7.65 13.92
C LEU A 477 10.45 8.73 14.11
N LEU A 478 10.33 9.90 13.48
CA LEU A 478 11.16 11.06 13.79
C LEU A 478 10.99 11.51 15.24
N LEU A 479 9.82 11.30 15.87
CA LEU A 479 9.62 11.56 17.29
C LEU A 479 10.45 10.61 18.16
N TRP A 480 10.66 9.37 17.72
CA TRP A 480 11.57 8.45 18.39
C TRP A 480 13.02 8.90 18.25
N LEU A 481 13.44 9.32 17.05
CA LEU A 481 14.78 9.90 16.85
C LEU A 481 14.98 11.14 17.72
N LEU A 482 13.98 12.01 17.84
CA LEU A 482 14.02 13.18 18.71
C LEU A 482 14.11 12.78 20.19
N ALA A 483 13.32 11.80 20.63
CA ALA A 483 13.39 11.31 22.01
C ALA A 483 14.78 10.75 22.34
N ILE A 484 15.35 9.93 21.44
CA ILE A 484 16.69 9.35 21.62
C ILE A 484 17.77 10.43 21.62
N THR A 485 17.73 11.39 20.69
CA THR A 485 18.70 12.49 20.64
C THR A 485 18.66 13.35 21.91
N LEU A 486 17.47 13.62 22.47
CA LEU A 486 17.32 14.34 23.74
C LEU A 486 17.93 13.59 24.92
N LEU A 487 17.77 12.26 24.97
CA LEU A 487 18.37 11.41 26.00
C LEU A 487 19.90 11.36 25.85
N LEU A 488 20.41 11.23 24.62
CA LEU A 488 21.85 11.25 24.32
C LEU A 488 22.49 12.61 24.61
N GLY A 489 21.75 13.71 24.49
CA GLY A 489 22.21 15.05 24.87
C GLY A 489 22.52 15.19 26.36
N ARG A 490 22.02 14.28 27.19
CA ARG A 490 22.28 14.23 28.64
C ARG A 490 23.29 13.17 29.05
N TYR A 491 23.82 12.40 28.10
CA TYR A 491 24.82 11.41 28.39
C TYR A 491 26.11 12.10 28.85
N SER A 492 26.43 11.95 30.14
CA SER A 492 27.68 12.43 30.76
C SER A 492 28.65 11.29 31.07
N GLY A 493 28.39 10.08 30.55
CA GLY A 493 29.27 8.93 30.75
C GLY A 493 30.58 9.06 29.97
N TYR A 494 31.57 8.24 30.33
CA TYR A 494 32.86 8.21 29.64
C TYR A 494 32.70 7.81 28.17
N ARG A 495 33.49 8.43 27.30
CA ARG A 495 33.54 8.06 25.88
C ARG A 495 34.29 6.73 25.72
N LEU A 496 33.90 5.89 24.76
CA LEU A 496 34.59 4.62 24.49
C LEU A 496 36.09 4.82 24.20
N PHE A 497 36.44 5.85 23.42
CA PHE A 497 37.85 6.16 23.15
C PHE A 497 38.60 6.66 24.39
N GLU A 498 37.91 7.28 25.35
CA GLU A 498 38.51 7.68 26.62
C GLU A 498 38.81 6.45 27.50
N LEU A 499 37.92 5.46 27.54
CA LEU A 499 38.16 4.20 28.27
C LEU A 499 39.41 3.46 27.77
N VAL A 500 39.62 3.43 26.45
CA VAL A 500 40.84 2.83 25.85
C VAL A 500 42.09 3.65 26.20
N ARG A 501 42.00 4.99 26.17
CA ARG A 501 43.10 5.88 26.56
C ARG A 501 43.43 5.77 28.05
N PHE A 502 42.46 5.58 28.93
CA PHE A 502 42.66 5.44 30.37
C PHE A 502 43.08 4.04 30.81
N LYS A 503 42.83 3.02 29.98
CA LYS A 503 43.35 1.66 30.22
C LYS A 503 44.89 1.63 30.29
N SER A 504 45.57 2.43 29.48
CA SER A 504 47.05 2.53 29.52
C SER A 504 47.61 3.21 30.78
N PHE A 505 46.77 3.93 31.52
CA PHE A 505 47.11 4.47 32.84
C PHE A 505 46.78 3.49 33.97
N ALA A 506 45.73 2.68 33.82
CA ALA A 506 45.39 1.62 34.78
C ALA A 506 46.44 0.48 34.79
N ASP A 507 46.97 0.10 33.63
CA ASP A 507 48.03 -0.91 33.49
C ASP A 507 49.43 -0.40 33.93
N ARG A 508 49.54 0.88 34.34
CA ARG A 508 50.76 1.53 34.84
C ARG A 508 50.68 1.97 36.32
N ALA A 509 49.65 1.52 37.04
CA ALA A 509 49.64 1.69 38.50
C ALA A 509 50.63 0.68 39.12
N PRO A 510 51.54 1.11 40.02
CA PRO A 510 52.53 0.25 40.66
C PRO A 510 51.91 -0.78 41.61
#